data_AF-A0A5C4JPP7-F1
#
_entry.id   AF-A0A5C4JPP7-F1
#
_cell.length_a   1.000
_cell.length_b   1.000
_cell.length_c   1.000
_cell.angle_alpha   90.00
_cell.angle_beta   90.00
_cell.angle_gamma   90.00
#
_symmetry.space_group_name_H-M   'P 1'
#
loop_
_entity.id
_entity.type
_entity.pdbx_description
1 polymer ?
#
loop_
_entity_poly.entity_id
_entity_poly.type
_entity_poly.pdbx_seq_one_letter_code
_entity_poly.pdbx_strand_id
1 'polypeptide(L)'
;MTGIIAIGGTFLLFSLILSVVLAFFRLWAWSAVFLVMPAVPLQLLGFTGTCTQGADGPFVTGAVLSSPLLASAIGLVLWGGMAKGALSQSGAIVVAVMAMILLFSTRDAWFGALYAGTPCGADYDASHWQEQVLVIGGYLVLPVFLLVSACRAVLPARGKGASGSH
;
A
#
# COMPACT_ATOMS: atom_id res chain seq x y z
N MET A 1 -27.08 3.87 4.79
CA MET A 1 -26.04 3.44 3.82
C MET A 1 -25.53 4.60 2.95
N THR A 2 -26.36 5.56 2.55
CA THR A 2 -25.95 6.74 1.75
C THR A 2 -24.91 7.65 2.42
N GLY A 3 -24.95 7.82 3.75
CA GLY A 3 -24.00 8.68 4.48
C GLY A 3 -22.55 8.16 4.52
N ILE A 4 -22.35 6.84 4.63
CA ILE A 4 -21.01 6.24 4.71
C ILE A 4 -20.28 6.33 3.35
N ILE A 5 -21.03 6.19 2.25
CA ILE A 5 -20.51 6.31 0.88
C ILE A 5 -20.07 7.76 0.61
N ALA A 6 -20.83 8.75 1.07
CA ALA A 6 -20.47 10.16 0.93
C ALA A 6 -19.20 10.54 1.71
N ILE A 7 -19.04 10.02 2.94
CA ILE A 7 -17.86 10.28 3.77
C ILE A 7 -16.61 9.58 3.19
N GLY A 8 -16.74 8.34 2.74
CA GLY A 8 -15.63 7.61 2.10
C GLY A 8 -15.18 8.25 0.78
N GLY A 9 -16.15 8.65 -0.06
CA GLY A 9 -15.86 9.30 -1.34
C GLY A 9 -15.19 10.68 -1.17
N THR A 10 -15.66 11.49 -0.24
CA THR A 10 -15.05 12.80 0.05
C THR A 10 -13.65 12.67 0.63
N PHE A 11 -13.42 11.69 1.52
CA PHE A 11 -12.09 11.41 2.06
C PHE A 11 -11.09 10.97 0.97
N LEU A 12 -11.52 10.12 0.03
CA LEU A 12 -10.70 9.70 -1.11
C LEU A 12 -10.36 10.88 -2.03
N LEU A 13 -11.35 11.68 -2.40
CA LEU A 13 -11.17 12.87 -3.24
C LEU A 13 -10.20 13.87 -2.58
N PHE A 14 -10.40 14.14 -1.29
CA PHE A 14 -9.51 15.02 -0.53
C PHE A 14 -8.07 14.51 -0.52
N SER A 15 -7.88 13.21 -0.26
CA SER A 15 -6.56 12.57 -0.24
C SER A 15 -5.86 12.63 -1.59
N LEU A 16 -6.61 12.43 -2.68
CA LEU A 16 -6.10 12.56 -4.06
C LEU A 16 -5.69 13.99 -4.39
N ILE A 17 -6.56 14.97 -4.11
CA ILE A 17 -6.26 16.38 -4.36
C ILE A 17 -4.99 16.79 -3.60
N LEU A 18 -4.91 16.44 -2.33
CA LEU A 18 -3.76 16.79 -1.49
C LEU A 18 -2.47 16.09 -1.97
N SER A 19 -2.57 14.84 -2.42
CA SER A 19 -1.44 14.12 -3.02
C SER A 19 -0.92 14.82 -4.28
N VAL A 20 -1.80 15.28 -5.16
CA VAL A 20 -1.44 16.01 -6.39
C VAL A 20 -0.78 17.36 -6.06
N VAL A 21 -1.35 18.12 -5.12
CA VAL A 21 -0.78 19.39 -4.66
C VAL A 21 0.63 19.17 -4.10
N LEU A 22 0.83 18.17 -3.24
CA LEU A 22 2.14 17.86 -2.67
C LEU A 22 3.14 17.38 -3.71
N ALA A 23 2.70 16.60 -4.70
CA ALA A 23 3.54 16.19 -5.83
C ALA A 23 4.01 17.41 -6.65
N PHE A 24 3.14 18.40 -6.86
CA PHE A 24 3.49 19.66 -7.53
C PHE A 24 4.59 20.43 -6.77
N PHE A 25 4.52 20.44 -5.44
CA PHE A 25 5.58 21.01 -4.57
C PHE A 25 6.80 20.10 -4.38
N ARG A 26 6.89 18.97 -5.11
CA ARG A 26 7.99 17.98 -5.01
C ARG A 26 8.10 17.32 -3.63
N LEU A 27 7.03 17.33 -2.84
CA LEU A 27 6.93 16.65 -1.56
C LEU A 27 6.51 15.18 -1.77
N TRP A 28 7.30 14.46 -2.57
CA TRP A 28 6.98 13.12 -3.09
C TRP A 28 6.63 12.11 -1.99
N ALA A 29 7.37 12.14 -0.87
CA ALA A 29 7.14 11.24 0.26
C ALA A 29 5.78 11.50 0.93
N TRP A 30 5.44 12.77 1.13
CA TRP A 30 4.15 13.16 1.72
C TRP A 30 2.99 12.90 0.77
N SER A 31 3.19 13.15 -0.53
CA SER A 31 2.25 12.76 -1.57
C SER A 31 1.94 11.26 -1.55
N ALA A 32 2.95 10.41 -1.33
CA ALA A 32 2.77 8.97 -1.15
C ALA A 32 2.02 8.61 0.14
N VAL A 33 2.27 9.30 1.27
CA VAL A 33 1.51 9.09 2.53
C VAL A 33 0.00 9.27 2.29
N PHE A 34 -0.39 10.33 1.59
CA PHE A 34 -1.82 10.60 1.33
C PHE A 34 -2.48 9.59 0.38
N LEU A 35 -1.71 8.85 -0.41
CA LEU A 35 -2.25 7.75 -1.22
C LEU A 35 -2.35 6.44 -0.43
N VAL A 36 -1.40 6.20 0.48
CA VAL A 36 -1.38 5.00 1.33
C VAL A 36 -2.46 5.07 2.41
N MET A 37 -2.73 6.26 2.95
CA MET A 37 -3.71 6.46 4.03
C MET A 37 -5.11 5.91 3.69
N PRO A 38 -5.71 6.17 2.50
CA PRO A 38 -6.96 5.53 2.11
C PRO A 38 -6.80 4.07 1.65
N ALA A 39 -5.63 3.68 1.15
CA ALA A 39 -5.39 2.29 0.72
C ALA A 39 -5.46 1.31 1.90
N VAL A 40 -5.02 1.72 3.09
CA VAL A 40 -5.07 0.90 4.32
C VAL A 40 -6.48 0.45 4.70
N PRO A 41 -7.46 1.35 4.95
CA PRO A 41 -8.82 0.95 5.27
C PRO A 41 -9.50 0.24 4.09
N LEU A 42 -9.19 0.58 2.84
CA LEU A 42 -9.73 -0.14 1.66
C LEU A 42 -9.28 -1.60 1.64
N GLN A 43 -8.01 -1.87 1.95
CA GLN A 43 -7.49 -3.23 2.08
C GLN A 43 -8.15 -3.99 3.23
N LEU A 44 -8.27 -3.36 4.40
CA LEU A 44 -8.92 -3.94 5.59
C LEU A 44 -10.41 -4.22 5.39
N LEU A 45 -11.13 -3.32 4.71
CA LEU A 45 -12.55 -3.50 4.38
C LEU A 45 -12.73 -4.64 3.37
N GLY A 46 -11.86 -4.74 2.37
CA GLY A 46 -11.85 -5.87 1.45
C GLY A 46 -11.62 -7.21 2.17
N PHE A 47 -10.74 -7.24 3.17
CA PHE A 47 -10.47 -8.45 3.95
C PHE A 47 -11.61 -8.84 4.90
N THR A 48 -12.16 -7.87 5.65
CA THR A 48 -13.20 -8.14 6.64
C THR A 48 -14.55 -8.49 6.02
N GLY A 49 -14.92 -7.87 4.90
CA GLY A 49 -16.21 -8.10 4.23
C GLY A 49 -16.37 -9.49 3.61
N THR A 50 -15.29 -10.26 3.48
CA THR A 50 -15.22 -11.42 2.58
C THR A 50 -15.10 -12.70 3.37
N CYS A 51 -14.14 -12.76 4.29
CA CYS A 51 -13.99 -13.92 5.17
C CYS A 51 -15.06 -14.00 6.27
N THR A 52 -15.92 -12.99 6.44
CA THR A 52 -17.03 -13.03 7.42
C THR A 52 -18.41 -13.15 6.79
N GLN A 53 -18.58 -12.88 5.48
CA GLN A 53 -19.90 -12.84 4.83
C GLN A 53 -20.03 -13.76 3.61
N GLY A 54 -18.99 -14.53 3.24
CA GLY A 54 -19.06 -15.48 2.12
C GLY A 54 -19.36 -14.82 0.76
N ALA A 55 -19.09 -13.51 0.65
CA ALA A 55 -19.26 -12.75 -0.57
C ALA A 55 -17.88 -12.52 -1.18
N ASP A 56 -17.63 -13.12 -2.34
CA ASP A 56 -16.34 -13.01 -3.05
C ASP A 56 -16.15 -11.63 -3.70
N GLY A 57 -17.26 -10.91 -3.97
CA GLY A 57 -17.27 -9.57 -4.57
C GLY A 57 -16.57 -8.45 -3.77
N PRO A 58 -16.76 -8.30 -2.44
CA PRO A 58 -16.07 -7.28 -1.64
C PRO A 58 -14.53 -7.45 -1.60
N PHE A 59 -14.03 -8.62 -1.97
CA PHE A 59 -12.62 -8.95 -1.88
C PHE A 59 -11.83 -8.36 -3.04
N VAL A 60 -12.32 -8.64 -4.24
CA VAL A 60 -11.80 -8.10 -5.49
C VAL A 60 -11.91 -6.58 -5.47
N THR A 61 -13.00 -6.02 -4.96
CA THR A 61 -13.18 -4.56 -4.92
C THR A 61 -12.17 -3.86 -3.99
N GLY A 62 -11.88 -4.38 -2.79
CA GLY A 62 -10.87 -3.81 -1.91
C GLY A 62 -9.45 -3.86 -2.48
N ALA A 63 -9.06 -5.00 -3.08
CA ALA A 63 -7.77 -5.16 -3.75
C ALA A 63 -7.65 -4.28 -5.01
N VAL A 64 -8.69 -4.25 -5.86
CA VAL A 64 -8.71 -3.47 -7.11
C VAL A 64 -8.66 -1.97 -6.82
N LEU A 65 -9.38 -1.49 -5.80
CA LEU A 65 -9.40 -0.07 -5.46
C LEU A 65 -8.11 0.40 -4.77
N SER A 66 -7.49 -0.44 -3.94
CA SER A 66 -6.26 -0.10 -3.24
C SER A 66 -5.00 -0.23 -4.11
N SER A 67 -4.98 -1.16 -5.06
CA SER A 67 -3.84 -1.41 -5.95
C SER A 67 -3.32 -0.16 -6.70
N PRO A 68 -4.15 0.65 -7.39
CA PRO A 68 -3.67 1.84 -8.10
C PRO A 68 -3.14 2.91 -7.15
N LEU A 69 -3.70 3.03 -5.95
CA LEU A 69 -3.22 3.95 -4.92
C LEU A 69 -1.83 3.55 -4.42
N LEU A 70 -1.65 2.27 -4.10
CA LEU A 70 -0.37 1.70 -3.67
C LEU A 70 0.68 1.76 -4.78
N ALA A 71 0.32 1.40 -6.02
CA ALA A 71 1.21 1.48 -7.17
C ALA A 71 1.69 2.92 -7.44
N SER A 72 0.77 3.89 -7.34
CA SER A 72 1.10 5.32 -7.45
C SER A 72 2.01 5.78 -6.32
N ALA A 73 1.76 5.33 -5.09
CA ALA A 73 2.62 5.62 -3.94
C ALA A 73 4.05 5.08 -4.13
N ILE A 74 4.19 3.83 -4.61
CA ILE A 74 5.49 3.24 -4.96
C ILE A 74 6.18 4.09 -6.04
N GLY A 75 5.46 4.44 -7.11
CA GLY A 75 5.97 5.27 -8.19
C GLY A 75 6.50 6.62 -7.68
N LEU A 76 5.77 7.28 -6.77
CA LEU A 76 6.18 8.56 -6.18
C LEU A 76 7.40 8.43 -5.26
N VAL A 77 7.48 7.38 -4.46
CA VAL A 77 8.65 7.13 -3.59
C VAL A 77 9.89 6.80 -4.43
N LEU A 78 9.76 5.96 -5.45
CA LEU A 78 10.86 5.62 -6.36
C LEU A 78 11.30 6.82 -7.19
N TRP A 79 10.34 7.55 -7.79
CA TRP A 79 10.62 8.73 -8.59
C TRP A 79 11.26 9.83 -7.75
N GLY A 80 10.73 10.11 -6.55
CA GLY A 80 11.35 11.06 -5.63
C GLY A 80 12.77 10.67 -5.24
N GLY A 81 13.02 9.36 -5.06
CA GLY A 81 14.32 8.83 -4.65
C GLY A 81 15.35 8.93 -5.77
N MET A 82 14.96 8.61 -7.01
CA MET A 82 15.84 8.65 -8.18
C MET A 82 16.03 10.06 -8.74
N ALA A 83 14.98 10.88 -8.78
CA ALA A 83 15.00 12.13 -9.55
C ALA A 83 15.80 13.25 -8.87
N LYS A 84 15.90 13.30 -7.53
CA LYS A 84 16.55 14.43 -6.83
C LYS A 84 17.21 14.16 -5.47
N GLY A 85 17.35 12.91 -5.00
CA GLY A 85 18.07 12.61 -3.75
C GLY A 85 17.53 13.26 -2.46
N ALA A 86 16.45 14.05 -2.54
CA ALA A 86 15.82 14.73 -1.44
C ALA A 86 14.43 14.14 -1.22
N LEU A 87 14.39 12.86 -0.83
CA LEU A 87 13.18 12.32 -0.21
C LEU A 87 13.17 12.80 1.24
N SER A 88 12.05 13.41 1.66
CA SER A 88 11.85 13.76 3.06
C SER A 88 11.93 12.47 3.90
N GLN A 89 12.95 12.36 4.76
CA GLN A 89 13.13 11.19 5.62
C GLN A 89 11.91 10.94 6.51
N SER A 90 11.30 11.99 7.05
CA SER A 90 10.09 11.87 7.87
C SER A 90 8.92 11.27 7.07
N GLY A 91 8.69 11.74 5.83
CA GLY A 91 7.68 11.15 4.96
C GLY A 91 7.97 9.69 4.61
N ALA A 92 9.22 9.34 4.32
CA ALA A 92 9.63 7.97 4.02
C ALA A 92 9.43 7.02 5.22
N ILE A 93 9.76 7.48 6.44
CA ILE A 93 9.51 6.71 7.68
C ILE A 93 8.02 6.45 7.84
N VAL A 94 7.17 7.47 7.66
CA VAL A 94 5.71 7.30 7.78
C VAL A 94 5.19 6.31 6.74
N VAL A 95 5.64 6.38 5.49
CA VAL A 95 5.29 5.40 4.45
C VAL A 95 5.75 3.99 4.85
N ALA A 96 6.96 3.83 5.37
CA ALA A 96 7.48 2.54 5.83
C ALA A 96 6.65 1.96 6.98
N VAL A 97 6.29 2.79 7.97
CA VAL A 97 5.42 2.38 9.10
C VAL A 97 4.04 1.96 8.59
N MET A 98 3.45 2.72 7.67
CA MET A 98 2.15 2.37 7.09
C MET A 98 2.21 1.06 6.28
N ALA A 99 3.28 0.84 5.52
CA ALA A 99 3.50 -0.41 4.80
C ALA A 99 3.67 -1.60 5.76
N MET A 100 4.36 -1.41 6.89
CA MET A 100 4.47 -2.43 7.95
C MET A 100 3.10 -2.75 8.59
N ILE A 101 2.30 -1.72 8.89
CA ILE A 101 0.95 -1.88 9.43
C ILE A 101 0.08 -2.67 8.43
N LEU A 102 0.16 -2.34 7.14
CA LEU A 102 -0.53 -3.08 6.08
C LEU A 102 -0.15 -4.56 6.10
N LEU A 103 1.14 -4.87 6.03
CA LEU A 103 1.63 -6.26 6.03
C LEU A 103 1.23 -7.05 7.27
N PHE A 104 1.26 -6.40 8.43
CA PHE A 104 0.86 -7.05 9.68
C PHE A 104 -0.65 -7.31 9.71
N SER A 105 -1.45 -6.36 9.22
CA SER A 105 -2.91 -6.47 9.27
C SER A 105 -3.46 -7.41 8.20
N THR A 106 -2.74 -7.58 7.10
CA THR A 106 -3.12 -8.50 6.00
C THR A 106 -2.52 -9.89 6.17
N ARG A 107 -1.95 -10.17 7.36
CA ARG A 107 -1.18 -11.40 7.61
C ARG A 107 -1.95 -12.69 7.40
N ASP A 108 -3.16 -12.71 7.93
CA ASP A 108 -3.98 -13.91 7.92
C ASP A 108 -4.46 -14.20 6.48
N ALA A 109 -4.66 -13.16 5.66
CA ALA A 109 -5.02 -13.28 4.24
C ALA A 109 -3.91 -13.93 3.40
N TRP A 110 -2.66 -13.52 3.59
CA TRP A 110 -1.56 -14.10 2.80
C TRP A 110 -1.16 -15.48 3.33
N PHE A 111 -1.22 -15.72 4.64
CA PHE A 111 -1.04 -17.07 5.18
C PHE A 111 -2.12 -18.02 4.69
N GLY A 112 -3.39 -17.60 4.69
CA GLY A 112 -4.47 -18.36 4.09
C GLY A 112 -4.19 -18.67 2.63
N ALA A 113 -3.86 -17.65 1.82
CA ALA A 113 -3.59 -17.82 0.40
C ALA A 113 -2.41 -18.77 0.12
N LEU A 114 -1.33 -18.73 0.93
CA LEU A 114 -0.17 -19.59 0.76
C LEU A 114 -0.39 -21.03 1.25
N TYR A 115 -1.08 -21.22 2.37
CA TYR A 115 -1.22 -22.54 3.00
C TYR A 115 -2.48 -23.29 2.56
N ALA A 116 -3.61 -22.59 2.44
CA ALA A 116 -4.89 -23.17 2.09
C ALA A 116 -5.27 -22.92 0.62
N GLY A 117 -4.38 -22.30 -0.15
CA GLY A 117 -4.67 -21.80 -1.48
C GLY A 117 -5.50 -20.53 -1.46
N THR A 118 -6.27 -20.23 -0.40
CA THR A 118 -7.18 -19.09 -0.43
C THR A 118 -7.09 -18.19 0.78
N PRO A 119 -7.33 -16.88 0.60
CA PRO A 119 -7.25 -15.89 1.67
C PRO A 119 -8.19 -16.12 2.85
N CYS A 120 -9.21 -16.98 2.71
CA CYS A 120 -10.16 -17.29 3.77
C CYS A 120 -10.10 -18.76 4.26
N GLY A 121 -9.24 -19.62 3.71
CA GLY A 121 -9.02 -20.99 4.22
C GLY A 121 -9.34 -22.13 3.25
N ALA A 122 -9.52 -23.35 3.77
CA ALA A 122 -9.50 -24.59 3.00
C ALA A 122 -10.78 -24.90 2.20
N ASP A 123 -11.84 -24.10 2.34
CA ASP A 123 -13.17 -24.38 1.77
C ASP A 123 -13.40 -23.75 0.37
N TYR A 124 -12.35 -23.33 -0.31
CA TYR A 124 -12.48 -22.63 -1.59
C TYR A 124 -12.05 -23.48 -2.78
N ASP A 125 -12.81 -23.38 -3.86
CA ASP A 125 -12.63 -24.17 -5.07
C ASP A 125 -11.44 -23.66 -5.92
N ALA A 126 -10.56 -24.56 -6.35
CA ALA A 126 -9.29 -24.26 -7.02
C ALA A 126 -9.44 -23.63 -8.43
N SER A 127 -10.66 -23.44 -8.90
CA SER A 127 -11.01 -22.85 -10.20
C SER A 127 -10.78 -21.32 -10.28
N HIS A 128 -10.59 -20.62 -9.15
CA HIS A 128 -10.50 -19.15 -9.07
C HIS A 128 -9.07 -18.60 -8.88
N TRP A 129 -8.06 -19.20 -9.53
CA TRP A 129 -6.65 -18.79 -9.41
C TRP A 129 -6.36 -17.31 -9.72
N GLN A 130 -7.18 -16.67 -10.56
CA GLN A 130 -7.04 -15.26 -10.93
C GLN A 130 -7.22 -14.35 -9.71
N GLU A 131 -8.16 -14.69 -8.84
CA GLU A 131 -8.41 -13.93 -7.62
C GLU A 131 -7.25 -14.10 -6.65
N GLN A 132 -6.72 -15.32 -6.48
CA GLN A 132 -5.51 -15.57 -5.67
C GLN A 132 -4.31 -14.72 -6.11
N VAL A 133 -4.07 -14.59 -7.42
CA VAL A 133 -2.97 -13.75 -7.94
C VAL A 133 -3.20 -12.28 -7.60
N LEU A 134 -4.44 -11.80 -7.73
CA LEU A 134 -4.80 -10.43 -7.39
C LEU A 134 -4.59 -10.15 -5.89
N VAL A 135 -4.83 -11.13 -5.03
CA VAL A 135 -4.61 -11.02 -3.58
C VAL A 135 -3.14 -10.96 -3.24
N ILE A 136 -2.38 -11.93 -3.74
CA ILE A 136 -0.96 -12.01 -3.48
C ILE A 136 -0.29 -10.73 -4.01
N GLY A 137 -0.70 -10.28 -5.20
CA GLY A 137 -0.27 -8.99 -5.75
C GLY A 137 -0.64 -7.80 -4.86
N GLY A 138 -1.93 -7.64 -4.58
CA GLY A 138 -2.50 -6.48 -3.88
C GLY A 138 -2.09 -6.35 -2.42
N TYR A 139 -2.12 -7.46 -1.68
CA TYR A 139 -1.98 -7.48 -0.22
C TYR A 139 -0.58 -7.84 0.28
N LEU A 140 0.25 -8.47 -0.55
CA LEU A 140 1.61 -8.87 -0.19
C LEU A 140 2.65 -8.12 -1.02
N VAL A 141 2.61 -8.25 -2.35
CA VAL A 141 3.65 -7.70 -3.23
C VAL A 141 3.68 -6.17 -3.15
N LEU A 142 2.54 -5.50 -3.32
CA LEU A 142 2.45 -4.04 -3.28
C LEU A 142 2.96 -3.43 -1.95
N PRO A 143 2.51 -3.87 -0.76
CA PRO A 143 3.03 -3.36 0.51
C PRO A 143 4.52 -3.67 0.74
N VAL A 144 5.02 -4.85 0.33
CA VAL A 144 6.46 -5.18 0.42
C VAL A 144 7.28 -4.24 -0.47
N PHE A 145 6.88 -4.03 -1.72
CA PHE A 145 7.58 -3.12 -2.62
C PHE A 145 7.58 -1.68 -2.09
N LEU A 146 6.45 -1.24 -1.55
CA LEU A 146 6.35 0.07 -0.90
C LEU A 146 7.31 0.17 0.29
N LEU A 147 7.33 -0.84 1.17
CA LEU A 147 8.24 -0.90 2.31
C LEU A 147 9.71 -0.85 1.87
N VAL A 148 10.10 -1.67 0.90
CA VAL A 148 11.47 -1.69 0.37
C VAL A 148 11.84 -0.34 -0.23
N SER A 149 10.94 0.27 -1.01
CA SER A 149 11.18 1.59 -1.62
C SER A 149 11.34 2.68 -0.56
N ALA A 150 10.51 2.68 0.48
CA ALA A 150 10.57 3.63 1.59
C ALA A 150 11.84 3.43 2.42
N CYS A 151 12.19 2.20 2.76
CA CYS A 151 13.43 1.86 3.47
C CYS A 151 14.66 2.31 2.68
N ARG A 152 14.72 2.05 1.36
CA ARG A 152 15.82 2.51 0.51
C ARG A 152 15.93 4.03 0.49
N ALA A 153 14.80 4.74 0.55
CA ALA A 153 14.80 6.20 0.61
C ALA A 153 15.20 6.77 1.99
N VAL A 154 15.01 6.03 3.07
CA VAL A 154 15.52 6.36 4.42
C VAL A 154 17.02 6.09 4.55
N LEU A 155 17.56 5.18 3.74
CA LEU A 155 18.93 4.66 3.87
C LEU A 155 20.11 5.46 3.23
N PRO A 156 20.02 6.70 2.67
CA PRO A 156 21.20 7.25 2.01
C PRO A 156 22.25 7.80 3.01
N ALA A 157 23.48 7.27 2.85
CA ALA A 157 24.80 7.76 3.30
C ALA A 157 25.33 7.42 4.71
N ARG A 158 25.35 6.13 5.11
CA ARG A 158 26.41 5.66 6.04
C ARG A 158 27.79 5.46 5.37
N GLY A 159 27.90 5.67 4.05
CA GLY A 159 29.08 5.30 3.25
C GLY A 159 29.91 6.42 2.62
N LYS A 160 29.68 7.71 2.92
CA LYS A 160 30.45 8.83 2.35
C LYS A 160 31.06 9.78 3.40
N GLY A 161 31.45 9.24 4.56
CA GLY A 161 32.09 10.00 5.64
C GLY A 161 33.47 9.49 6.07
N ALA A 162 34.05 8.50 5.40
CA ALA A 162 35.31 7.86 5.84
C ALA A 162 36.43 7.86 4.79
N SER A 163 36.42 8.79 3.83
CA SER A 163 37.54 8.94 2.90
C SER A 163 37.66 10.40 2.45
N GLY A 164 38.66 11.11 2.99
CA GLY A 164 38.92 12.51 2.65
C GLY A 164 39.64 13.33 3.73
N SER A 165 40.55 12.71 4.49
CA SER A 165 41.61 13.45 5.19
C SER A 165 42.95 12.89 4.72
N HIS A 166 43.51 13.47 3.67
CA HIS A 166 44.93 13.43 3.36
C HIS A 166 45.27 14.63 2.49
#